data_AF-A0AAN7XIY8-F1
#
_entry.id   AF-A0AAN7XIY8-F1
#
_cell.length_a   1.000
_cell.length_b   1.000
_cell.length_c   1.000
_cell.angle_alpha   90.00
_cell.angle_beta   90.00
_cell.angle_gamma   90.00
#
_symmetry.space_group_name_H-M   'P 1'
#
loop_
_entity.id
_entity.type
_entity.pdbx_description
1 polymer ?
#
loop_
_entity_poly.entity_id
_entity_poly.type
_entity_poly.pdbx_seq_one_letter_code
_entity_poly.pdbx_strand_id
1 'polypeptide(L)'
;MAKGVADMNCLVTDKVRRTVKFLCALAKGIPIVTTHWLVESSKAGRFLSPNAFVVKDPEQEKNFSFCLQHSLTIASSQPLLQGYGIHVTKSVKPEPVHMKDIIFCSGGTLLPNMPSSLKPQTVVISCEEDLSLCGPALSATLPVVTAEFILTGILQQRLDLQTYRLSAPAHSPQPAGGRGRSRKKT
;
A
#
# COMPACT_ATOMS: atom_id res chain seq x y z
N MET A 1 -4.14 -26.68 6.40
CA MET A 1 -5.12 -25.58 6.31
C MET A 1 -4.38 -24.29 6.66
N ALA A 2 -4.51 -23.23 5.87
CA ALA A 2 -3.86 -21.95 6.17
C ALA A 2 -4.54 -21.28 7.38
N LYS A 3 -3.78 -20.77 8.35
CA LYS A 3 -4.31 -20.11 9.55
C LYS A 3 -4.46 -18.59 9.39
N GLY A 4 -3.92 -18.04 8.30
CA GLY A 4 -3.97 -16.62 7.96
C GLY A 4 -3.26 -16.33 6.64
N VAL A 5 -3.06 -15.05 6.32
CA VAL A 5 -2.38 -14.63 5.08
C VAL A 5 -0.91 -15.06 5.00
N ALA A 6 -0.26 -15.23 6.16
CA ALA A 6 1.12 -15.73 6.27
C ALA A 6 1.27 -17.17 5.72
N ASP A 7 0.26 -18.03 5.92
CA ASP A 7 0.30 -19.44 5.52
C ASP A 7 -0.38 -19.72 4.17
N MET A 8 -0.84 -18.67 3.49
CA MET A 8 -1.54 -18.80 2.21
C MET A 8 -0.56 -19.24 1.11
N ASN A 9 -0.95 -20.28 0.35
CA ASN A 9 -0.20 -20.88 -0.76
C ASN A 9 -0.83 -20.62 -2.14
N CYS A 10 -2.12 -20.30 -2.18
CA CYS A 10 -2.87 -19.92 -3.37
C CYS A 10 -4.05 -19.06 -2.94
N LEU A 11 -4.38 -18.04 -3.73
CA LEU A 11 -5.61 -17.28 -3.60
C LEU A 11 -6.54 -17.60 -4.76
N VAL A 12 -7.77 -17.97 -4.45
CA VAL A 12 -8.83 -18.17 -5.45
C VAL A 12 -9.76 -16.97 -5.45
N THR A 13 -9.94 -16.34 -6.61
CA THR A 13 -10.83 -15.17 -6.78
C THR A 13 -11.39 -15.12 -8.20
N ASP A 14 -12.55 -14.50 -8.37
CA ASP A 14 -13.19 -14.28 -9.67
C ASP A 14 -12.54 -13.13 -10.45
N LYS A 15 -12.07 -12.10 -9.73
CA LYS A 15 -11.51 -10.87 -10.31
C LYS A 15 -10.51 -10.18 -9.39
N VAL A 16 -9.86 -9.16 -9.91
CA VAL A 16 -8.92 -8.33 -9.14
C VAL A 16 -9.69 -7.41 -8.21
N ARG A 17 -9.37 -7.48 -6.91
CA ARG A 17 -9.91 -6.60 -5.88
C ARG A 17 -8.81 -6.27 -4.89
N ARG A 18 -8.62 -4.99 -4.54
CA ARG A 18 -7.61 -4.53 -3.56
C ARG A 18 -7.99 -4.86 -2.12
N THR A 19 -8.23 -6.14 -1.84
CA THR A 19 -8.45 -6.67 -0.49
C THR A 19 -7.12 -7.02 0.17
N VAL A 20 -7.10 -7.12 1.50
CA VAL A 20 -5.90 -7.54 2.26
C VAL A 20 -5.36 -8.88 1.74
N LYS A 21 -6.23 -9.87 1.53
CA LYS A 21 -5.82 -11.20 1.02
C LYS A 21 -5.20 -11.11 -0.37
N PHE A 22 -5.77 -10.31 -1.27
CA PHE A 22 -5.23 -10.12 -2.62
C PHE A 22 -3.84 -9.49 -2.59
N LEU A 23 -3.70 -8.39 -1.84
CA LEU A 23 -2.42 -7.67 -1.74
C LEU A 23 -1.35 -8.55 -1.08
N CYS A 24 -1.69 -9.28 -0.02
CA CYS A 24 -0.78 -10.23 0.62
C CYS A 24 -0.38 -11.38 -0.32
N ALA A 25 -1.33 -11.91 -1.10
CA ALA A 25 -1.05 -12.97 -2.07
C ALA A 25 -0.06 -12.48 -3.15
N LEU A 26 -0.34 -11.31 -3.72
CA LEU A 26 0.49 -10.73 -4.76
C LEU A 26 1.88 -10.37 -4.23
N ALA A 27 1.95 -9.74 -3.04
CA ALA A 27 3.21 -9.38 -2.40
C ALA A 27 4.15 -10.57 -2.16
N LYS A 28 3.59 -11.75 -1.88
CA LYS A 28 4.35 -13.00 -1.69
C LYS A 28 4.67 -13.73 -2.99
N GLY A 29 4.16 -13.25 -4.13
CA GLY A 29 4.28 -13.93 -5.41
C GLY A 29 3.56 -15.28 -5.47
N ILE A 30 2.56 -15.51 -4.61
CA ILE A 30 1.80 -16.78 -4.63
C ILE A 30 0.72 -16.75 -5.72
N PRO A 31 0.36 -17.90 -6.31
CA PRO A 31 -0.61 -17.93 -7.40
C PRO A 31 -1.99 -17.36 -7.01
N ILE A 32 -2.48 -16.44 -7.83
CA ILE A 32 -3.85 -15.89 -7.74
C ILE A 32 -4.65 -16.41 -8.94
N VAL A 33 -5.54 -17.36 -8.68
CA VAL A 33 -6.21 -18.15 -9.73
C VAL A 33 -7.73 -17.98 -9.69
N THR A 34 -8.37 -18.31 -10.80
CA THR A 34 -9.83 -18.37 -10.92
C THR A 34 -10.40 -19.60 -10.23
N THR A 35 -11.70 -19.58 -9.94
CA THR A 35 -12.44 -20.75 -9.39
C THR A 35 -12.38 -21.98 -10.29
N HIS A 36 -12.13 -21.79 -11.60
CA HIS A 36 -11.95 -22.88 -12.56
C HIS A 36 -10.81 -23.82 -12.19
N TRP A 37 -9.76 -23.31 -11.51
CA TRP A 37 -8.66 -24.16 -11.02
C TRP A 37 -9.16 -25.26 -10.07
N LEU A 38 -10.08 -24.93 -9.16
CA LEU A 38 -10.65 -25.90 -8.23
C LEU A 38 -11.54 -26.91 -8.95
N VAL A 39 -12.35 -26.45 -9.91
CA VAL A 39 -13.24 -27.30 -10.71
C VAL A 39 -12.42 -28.33 -11.50
N GLU A 40 -11.41 -27.88 -12.23
CA GLU A 40 -10.58 -28.78 -13.06
C GLU A 40 -9.68 -29.68 -12.22
N SER A 41 -9.18 -29.19 -11.08
CA SER A 41 -8.45 -30.02 -10.12
C SER A 41 -9.33 -31.12 -9.53
N SER A 42 -10.59 -30.81 -9.24
CA SER A 42 -11.56 -31.80 -8.76
C SER A 42 -11.83 -32.88 -9.81
N LYS A 43 -12.01 -32.51 -11.08
CA LYS A 43 -12.22 -33.46 -12.18
C LYS A 43 -11.00 -34.35 -12.41
N ALA A 44 -9.80 -33.79 -12.28
CA ALA A 44 -8.54 -34.51 -12.43
C ALA A 44 -8.19 -35.41 -11.22
N GLY A 45 -8.92 -35.31 -10.11
CA GLY A 45 -8.61 -36.01 -8.86
C GLY A 45 -7.32 -35.53 -8.17
N ARG A 46 -6.77 -34.39 -8.57
CA ARG A 46 -5.53 -33.80 -8.03
C ARG A 46 -5.44 -32.31 -8.32
N PHE A 47 -4.71 -31.55 -7.50
CA PHE A 47 -4.42 -30.14 -7.80
C PHE A 47 -3.58 -29.99 -9.07
N LEU A 48 -4.12 -29.27 -10.05
CA LEU A 48 -3.42 -28.92 -11.28
C LEU A 48 -2.44 -27.77 -11.05
N SER A 49 -1.53 -27.56 -12.00
CA SER A 49 -0.66 -26.38 -11.98
C SER A 49 -1.49 -25.10 -12.02
N PRO A 50 -1.29 -24.14 -11.11
CA PRO A 50 -2.09 -22.93 -11.02
C PRO A 50 -1.80 -21.94 -12.16
N ASN A 51 -0.64 -22.06 -12.83
CA ASN A 51 -0.18 -21.10 -13.85
C ASN A 51 -1.16 -20.94 -15.02
N ALA A 52 -1.88 -21.99 -15.39
CA ALA A 52 -2.88 -21.96 -16.47
C ALA A 52 -4.20 -21.27 -16.06
N PHE A 53 -4.39 -20.99 -14.76
CA PHE A 53 -5.64 -20.51 -14.19
C PHE A 53 -5.51 -19.14 -13.53
N VAL A 54 -4.36 -18.47 -13.70
CA VAL A 54 -4.13 -17.12 -13.18
C VAL A 54 -5.24 -16.19 -13.64
N VAL A 55 -5.75 -15.38 -12.72
CA VAL A 55 -6.82 -14.41 -13.00
C VAL A 55 -6.37 -13.46 -14.09
N LYS A 56 -7.26 -13.19 -15.04
CA LYS A 56 -7.07 -12.18 -16.09
C LYS A 56 -8.22 -11.19 -15.99
N ASP A 57 -7.89 -9.94 -15.69
CA ASP A 57 -8.89 -8.88 -15.47
C ASP A 57 -8.42 -7.60 -16.19
N PRO A 58 -8.60 -7.51 -17.53
CA PRO A 58 -8.09 -6.40 -18.32
C PRO A 58 -8.64 -5.04 -17.88
N GLU A 59 -9.84 -5.01 -17.30
CA GLU A 59 -10.46 -3.78 -16.80
C GLU A 59 -9.67 -3.25 -15.60
N GLN A 60 -9.43 -4.09 -14.59
CA GLN A 60 -8.70 -3.68 -13.39
C GLN A 60 -7.20 -3.51 -13.65
N GLU A 61 -6.61 -4.32 -14.53
CA GLU A 61 -5.22 -4.15 -15.00
C GLU A 61 -5.02 -2.78 -15.65
N LYS A 62 -5.97 -2.34 -16.48
CA LYS A 62 -5.98 -0.98 -17.03
C LYS A 62 -6.19 0.09 -15.95
N ASN A 63 -7.17 -0.10 -15.07
CA ASN A 63 -7.51 0.87 -14.02
C ASN A 63 -6.34 1.15 -13.07
N PHE A 64 -5.57 0.12 -12.70
CA PHE A 64 -4.42 0.23 -11.81
C PHE A 64 -3.07 0.27 -12.55
N SER A 65 -3.09 0.28 -13.89
CA SER A 65 -1.88 0.34 -14.73
C SER A 65 -0.85 -0.74 -14.38
N PHE A 66 -1.28 -2.00 -14.28
CA PHE A 66 -0.42 -3.14 -13.96
C PHE A 66 -0.82 -4.39 -14.76
N CYS A 67 0.02 -5.42 -14.72
CA CYS A 67 -0.29 -6.75 -15.24
C CYS A 67 -0.10 -7.77 -14.13
N LEU A 68 -1.14 -8.53 -13.78
CA LEU A 68 -1.10 -9.42 -12.62
C LEU A 68 -0.02 -10.50 -12.76
N GLN A 69 0.09 -11.10 -13.95
CA GLN A 69 1.07 -12.15 -14.21
C GLN A 69 2.51 -11.64 -14.09
N HIS A 70 2.77 -10.44 -14.61
CA HIS A 70 4.09 -9.80 -14.50
C HIS A 70 4.42 -9.50 -13.03
N SER A 71 3.46 -8.90 -12.30
CA SER A 71 3.64 -8.56 -10.89
C SER A 71 3.88 -9.80 -10.02
N LEU A 72 3.18 -10.90 -10.26
CA LEU A 72 3.43 -12.18 -9.57
C LEU A 72 4.84 -12.71 -9.84
N THR A 73 5.32 -12.58 -11.07
CA THR A 73 6.67 -13.03 -11.47
C THR A 73 7.74 -12.25 -10.70
N ILE A 74 7.64 -10.93 -10.64
CA ILE A 74 8.58 -10.08 -9.89
C ILE A 74 8.52 -10.43 -8.40
N ALA A 75 7.32 -10.45 -7.81
CA ALA A 75 7.14 -10.70 -6.38
C ALA A 75 7.64 -12.07 -5.93
N SER A 76 7.58 -13.08 -6.80
CA SER A 76 8.11 -14.42 -6.51
C SER A 76 9.64 -14.46 -6.44
N SER A 77 10.31 -13.48 -7.05
CA SER A 77 11.77 -13.37 -7.06
C SER A 77 12.29 -12.56 -5.87
N GLN A 78 11.63 -11.46 -5.51
CA GLN A 78 12.05 -10.60 -4.41
C GLN A 78 10.86 -9.88 -3.75
N PRO A 79 10.79 -9.81 -2.42
CA PRO A 79 9.79 -9.01 -1.72
C PRO A 79 9.99 -7.50 -1.97
N LEU A 80 8.92 -6.81 -2.38
CA LEU A 80 8.95 -5.40 -2.76
C LEU A 80 9.48 -4.47 -1.66
N LEU A 81 9.14 -4.73 -0.40
CA LEU A 81 9.47 -3.89 0.76
C LEU A 81 10.66 -4.45 1.55
N GLN A 82 11.49 -5.32 0.95
CA GLN A 82 12.65 -5.86 1.63
C GLN A 82 13.59 -4.74 2.14
N GLY A 83 13.86 -4.74 3.44
CA GLY A 83 14.69 -3.74 4.12
C GLY A 83 13.95 -2.47 4.54
N TYR A 84 12.68 -2.30 4.16
CA TYR A 84 11.91 -1.10 4.53
C TYR A 84 11.38 -1.15 5.96
N GLY A 85 11.57 -0.06 6.69
CA GLY A 85 10.89 0.24 7.95
C GLY A 85 9.73 1.19 7.71
N ILE A 86 8.51 0.77 8.01
CA ILE A 86 7.30 1.53 7.67
C ILE A 86 6.51 1.85 8.94
N HIS A 87 6.26 3.12 9.19
CA HIS A 87 5.28 3.54 10.20
C HIS A 87 3.95 3.88 9.53
N VAL A 88 2.83 3.54 10.16
CA VAL A 88 1.48 3.85 9.64
C VAL A 88 0.72 4.63 10.72
N THR A 89 0.23 5.81 10.39
CA THR A 89 -0.55 6.63 11.32
C THR A 89 -1.97 6.07 11.51
N LYS A 90 -2.62 6.44 12.62
CA LYS A 90 -3.82 5.78 13.15
C LYS A 90 -5.05 5.89 12.24
N SER A 91 -5.17 6.97 11.48
CA SER A 91 -6.35 7.31 10.67
C SER A 91 -6.25 6.80 9.23
N VAL A 92 -5.11 6.20 8.85
CA VAL A 92 -4.89 5.64 7.50
C VAL A 92 -5.92 4.55 7.18
N LYS A 93 -6.36 4.52 5.92
CA LYS A 93 -7.15 3.43 5.34
C LYS A 93 -6.36 2.72 4.23
N PRO A 94 -6.34 1.37 4.18
CA PRO A 94 -6.86 0.43 5.17
C PRO A 94 -6.27 0.65 6.56
N GLU A 95 -7.01 0.24 7.60
CA GLU A 95 -6.60 0.47 8.99
C GLU A 95 -5.22 -0.12 9.28
N PRO A 96 -4.45 0.46 10.22
CA PRO A 96 -3.09 0.00 10.53
C PRO A 96 -2.97 -1.50 10.82
N VAL A 97 -4.01 -2.10 11.41
CA VAL A 97 -4.09 -3.55 11.65
C VAL A 97 -4.05 -4.37 10.36
N HIS A 98 -4.69 -3.88 9.29
CA HIS A 98 -4.68 -4.51 7.97
C HIS A 98 -3.41 -4.17 7.20
N MET A 99 -2.90 -2.95 7.34
CA MET A 99 -1.63 -2.55 6.75
C MET A 99 -0.46 -3.38 7.28
N LYS A 100 -0.50 -3.78 8.56
CA LYS A 100 0.51 -4.66 9.17
C LYS A 100 0.71 -5.95 8.35
N ASP A 101 -0.39 -6.63 8.02
CA ASP A 101 -0.35 -7.89 7.28
C ASP A 101 0.20 -7.69 5.86
N ILE A 102 -0.19 -6.60 5.20
CA ILE A 102 0.26 -6.23 3.85
C ILE A 102 1.77 -5.95 3.87
N ILE A 103 2.23 -5.10 4.79
CA ILE A 103 3.65 -4.73 4.95
C ILE A 103 4.49 -5.97 5.21
N PHE A 104 4.05 -6.82 6.13
CA PHE A 104 4.76 -8.06 6.48
C PHE A 104 4.85 -9.02 5.28
N CYS A 105 3.75 -9.24 4.56
CA CYS A 105 3.74 -10.09 3.37
C CYS A 105 4.61 -9.55 2.23
N SER A 106 4.84 -8.23 2.18
CA SER A 106 5.76 -7.59 1.23
C SER A 106 7.23 -7.57 1.69
N GLY A 107 7.57 -8.16 2.85
CA GLY A 107 8.93 -8.21 3.38
C GLY A 107 9.38 -6.96 4.15
N GLY A 108 8.45 -6.04 4.43
CA GLY A 108 8.72 -4.84 5.22
C GLY A 108 8.51 -5.06 6.71
N THR A 109 9.03 -4.12 7.52
CA THR A 109 8.89 -4.12 8.98
C THR A 109 8.02 -2.96 9.43
N LEU A 110 6.96 -3.24 10.20
CA LEU A 110 6.13 -2.21 10.81
C LEU A 110 6.87 -1.58 12.00
N LEU A 111 7.04 -0.26 11.97
CA LEU A 111 7.61 0.54 13.04
C LEU A 111 6.51 0.95 14.03
N PRO A 112 6.63 0.60 15.31
CA PRO A 112 5.58 0.89 16.30
C PRO A 112 5.46 2.39 16.63
N ASN A 113 6.57 3.14 16.49
CA ASN A 113 6.66 4.54 16.85
C ASN A 113 7.01 5.40 15.64
N MET A 114 6.56 6.65 15.65
CA MET A 114 6.92 7.64 14.64
C MET A 114 8.44 7.80 14.58
N PRO A 115 9.10 7.53 13.44
CA PRO A 115 10.52 7.71 13.31
C PRO A 115 10.89 9.21 13.33
N SER A 116 11.94 9.54 14.08
CA SER A 116 12.44 10.91 14.25
C SER A 116 13.91 11.08 13.84
N SER A 117 14.49 10.06 13.21
CA SER A 117 15.88 10.04 12.75
C SER A 117 15.94 9.52 11.31
N LEU A 118 16.75 10.16 10.47
CA LEU A 118 16.96 9.69 9.10
C LEU A 118 17.62 8.31 9.11
N LYS A 119 16.87 7.30 8.69
CA LYS A 119 17.34 5.93 8.50
C LYS A 119 17.08 5.51 7.06
N PRO A 120 18.00 4.75 6.42
CA PRO A 120 17.76 4.21 5.09
C PRO A 120 16.43 3.44 5.03
N GLN A 121 15.74 3.54 3.89
CA GLN A 121 14.51 2.79 3.60
C GLN A 121 13.41 2.93 4.69
N THR A 122 13.37 4.07 5.38
CA THR A 122 12.32 4.37 6.37
C THR A 122 11.26 5.28 5.77
N VAL A 123 9.99 4.88 5.86
CA VAL A 123 8.85 5.59 5.25
C VAL A 123 7.71 5.72 6.26
N VAL A 124 7.04 6.87 6.27
CA VAL A 124 5.81 7.07 7.04
C VAL A 124 4.62 7.10 6.10
N ILE A 125 3.64 6.23 6.33
CA ILE A 125 2.36 6.24 5.64
C ILE A 125 1.37 7.00 6.51
N SER A 126 0.79 8.05 5.93
CA SER A 126 -0.20 8.89 6.60
C SER A 126 -1.35 9.23 5.67
N CYS A 127 -2.28 10.00 6.22
CA CYS A 127 -3.39 10.65 5.55
C CYS A 127 -3.44 12.14 5.96
N GLU A 128 -4.38 12.89 5.40
CA GLU A 128 -4.53 14.33 5.66
C GLU A 128 -4.86 14.61 7.13
N GLU A 129 -5.66 13.75 7.77
CA GLU A 129 -6.11 13.90 9.15
C GLU A 129 -4.96 13.78 10.16
N ASP A 130 -3.99 12.92 9.88
CA ASP A 130 -2.86 12.61 10.77
C ASP A 130 -1.57 13.34 10.38
N LEU A 131 -1.62 14.23 9.39
CA LEU A 131 -0.43 14.92 8.90
C LEU A 131 0.27 15.76 9.99
N SER A 132 -0.51 16.31 10.93
CA SER A 132 -0.01 17.02 12.10
C SER A 132 0.87 16.14 13.02
N LEU A 133 0.65 14.83 13.04
CA LEU A 133 1.43 13.86 13.83
C LEU A 133 2.80 13.58 13.20
N CYS A 134 2.96 13.87 11.91
CA CYS A 134 4.16 13.54 11.13
C CYS A 134 5.31 14.53 11.31
N GLY A 135 5.17 15.54 12.18
CA GLY A 135 6.19 16.56 12.46
C GLY A 135 7.60 15.98 12.69
N PRO A 136 7.79 14.99 13.58
CA PRO A 136 9.11 14.39 13.82
C PRO A 136 9.75 13.77 12.57
N ALA A 137 8.96 13.10 11.73
CA ALA A 137 9.43 12.48 10.50
C ALA A 137 9.79 13.54 9.45
N LEU A 138 8.96 14.58 9.31
CA LEU A 138 9.20 15.70 8.39
C LEU A 138 10.47 16.47 8.79
N SER A 139 10.66 16.76 10.07
CA SER A 139 11.88 17.41 10.58
C SER A 139 13.13 16.54 10.35
N ALA A 140 12.99 15.22 10.38
CA ALA A 140 14.06 14.27 10.06
C ALA A 140 14.25 14.04 8.55
N THR A 141 13.53 14.77 7.69
CA THR A 141 13.55 14.63 6.22
C THR A 141 13.14 13.22 5.74
N LEU A 142 12.33 12.51 6.54
CA LEU A 142 11.78 11.22 6.14
C LEU A 142 10.61 11.41 5.18
N PRO A 143 10.43 10.50 4.21
CA PRO A 143 9.29 10.53 3.31
C PRO A 143 7.99 10.22 4.07
N VAL A 144 7.03 11.13 3.95
CA VAL A 144 5.64 10.94 4.38
C VAL A 144 4.80 10.78 3.13
N VAL A 145 4.11 9.65 2.99
CA VAL A 145 3.38 9.26 1.77
C VAL A 145 1.97 8.76 2.10
N THR A 146 1.09 8.70 1.10
CA THR A 146 -0.24 8.09 1.23
C THR A 146 -0.15 6.56 1.22
N ALA A 147 -1.26 5.90 1.60
CA ALA A 147 -1.35 4.42 1.55
C ALA A 147 -1.11 3.84 0.14
N GLU A 148 -1.37 4.62 -0.92
CA GLU A 148 -1.21 4.18 -2.31
C GLU A 148 0.24 3.81 -2.66
N PHE A 149 1.23 4.36 -1.92
CA PHE A 149 2.62 3.92 -1.97
C PHE A 149 2.76 2.40 -1.84
N ILE A 150 1.98 1.78 -0.94
CA ILE A 150 1.94 0.33 -0.77
C ILE A 150 0.87 -0.30 -1.64
N LEU A 151 -0.36 0.22 -1.61
CA LEU A 151 -1.50 -0.47 -2.24
C LEU A 151 -1.32 -0.59 -3.75
N THR A 152 -0.95 0.50 -4.41
CA THR A 152 -0.66 0.50 -5.85
C THR A 152 0.76 0.00 -6.10
N GLY A 153 1.71 0.29 -5.20
CA GLY A 153 3.08 -0.20 -5.34
C GLY A 153 3.18 -1.73 -5.39
N ILE A 154 2.39 -2.44 -4.60
CA ILE A 154 2.28 -3.91 -4.66
C ILE A 154 1.65 -4.38 -5.98
N LEU A 155 0.59 -3.71 -6.46
CA LEU A 155 0.00 -4.06 -7.74
C LEU A 155 1.01 -3.92 -8.88
N GLN A 156 1.77 -2.83 -8.90
CA GLN A 156 2.72 -2.52 -9.97
C GLN A 156 4.12 -3.11 -9.75
N GLN A 157 4.37 -3.70 -8.57
CA GLN A 157 5.69 -4.13 -8.12
C GLN A 157 6.75 -3.03 -8.24
N ARG A 158 6.37 -1.80 -7.87
CA ARG A 158 7.22 -0.62 -7.93
C ARG A 158 6.89 0.34 -6.80
N LEU A 159 7.93 0.91 -6.17
CA LEU A 159 7.77 1.91 -5.13
C LEU A 159 8.01 3.31 -5.70
N ASP A 160 7.04 4.21 -5.55
CA ASP A 160 7.16 5.60 -5.96
C ASP A 160 6.94 6.55 -4.79
N LEU A 161 8.03 7.08 -4.24
CA LEU A 161 7.97 8.00 -3.11
C LEU A 161 7.53 9.42 -3.50
N GLN A 162 7.65 9.79 -4.78
CA GLN A 162 7.38 11.15 -5.24
C GLN A 162 5.91 11.33 -5.54
N THR A 163 5.32 10.39 -6.31
CA THR A 163 3.91 10.45 -6.69
C THR A 163 2.98 10.45 -5.49
N TYR A 164 3.33 9.71 -4.43
CA TYR A 164 2.47 9.53 -3.27
C TYR A 164 2.86 10.40 -2.07
N ARG A 165 3.77 11.36 -2.24
CA ARG A 165 4.23 12.23 -1.15
C ARG A 165 3.09 13.09 -0.61
N LEU A 166 2.93 13.12 0.72
CA LEU A 166 2.08 14.07 1.42
C LEU A 166 2.90 15.31 1.79
N SER A 167 2.45 16.47 1.33
CA SER A 167 2.98 17.76 1.75
C SER A 167 2.01 18.43 2.72
N ALA A 168 2.55 19.17 3.70
CA ALA A 168 1.73 20.09 4.48
C ALA A 168 1.08 21.11 3.53
N PRO A 169 -0.20 21.47 3.72
CA PRO A 169 -0.80 22.54 2.95
C PRO A 169 0.04 23.79 3.15
N ALA A 170 0.53 24.36 2.04
CA ALA A 170 1.18 25.66 2.06
C ALA A 170 0.19 26.65 2.67
N HIS A 171 0.47 27.15 3.88
CA HIS A 171 -0.20 28.33 4.37
C HIS A 171 0.12 29.45 3.38
N SER A 172 -0.84 29.81 2.53
CA SER A 172 -0.82 31.09 1.86
C SER A 172 -0.90 32.16 2.96
N PRO A 173 0.09 33.06 3.09
CA PRO A 173 -0.02 34.15 4.03
C PRO A 173 -1.18 35.03 3.55
N GLN A 174 -2.31 35.01 4.27
CA GLN A 174 -3.34 36.02 4.06
C GLN A 174 -2.75 37.38 4.46
N PRO A 175 -2.80 38.40 3.57
CA PRO A 175 -2.37 39.73 3.95
C PRO A 175 -3.33 40.24 5.04
N ALA A 176 -2.74 40.64 6.18
CA ALA A 176 -3.45 41.29 7.27
C ALA A 176 -4.14 42.56 6.73
N GLY A 177 -5.47 42.52 6.63
CA GLY A 177 -6.31 43.65 6.27
C GLY A 177 -6.13 44.78 7.28
N GLY A 178 -5.63 45.91 6.80
CA GLY A 178 -5.26 47.08 7.58
C GLY A 178 -6.45 47.75 8.30
N ARG A 179 -6.13 48.32 9.46
CA ARG A 179 -6.97 49.17 10.31
C ARG A 179 -7.60 50.33 9.53
N GLY A 180 -8.93 50.30 9.36
CA GLY A 180 -9.74 51.48 9.05
C GLY A 180 -10.08 52.26 10.32
N ARG A 181 -9.31 53.32 10.60
CA ARG A 181 -9.57 54.27 11.69
C ARG A 181 -10.62 55.29 11.22
N SER A 182 -11.89 55.07 11.56
CA SER A 182 -12.94 56.07 11.30
C SER A 182 -12.96 57.10 12.43
N ARG A 183 -12.49 58.32 12.13
CA ARG A 183 -12.48 59.48 13.02
C ARG A 183 -13.83 60.19 12.90
N LYS A 184 -14.60 60.22 13.99
CA LYS A 184 -15.82 61.01 14.14
C LYS A 184 -15.45 62.42 14.61
N LYS A 185 -15.84 63.47 13.87
CA LYS A 185 -16.00 64.86 14.33
C LYS A 185 -17.10 65.47 13.44
N THR A 186 -18.29 65.70 14.00
CA THR A 186 -18.77 66.97 14.59
C THR A 186 -18.86 68.07 13.56
#